data_AF-A0A8J5G6B9-F1
#
_entry.id   AF-A0A8J5G6B9-F1
#
_cell.length_a   1.000
_cell.length_b   1.000
_cell.length_c   1.000
_cell.angle_alpha   90.00
_cell.angle_beta   90.00
_cell.angle_gamma   90.00
#
_symmetry.space_group_name_H-M   'P 1'
#
loop_
_entity.id
_entity.type
_entity.pdbx_description
1 polymer ?
#
loop_
_entity_poly.entity_id
_entity_poly.type
_entity_poly.pdbx_seq_one_letter_code
_entity_poly.pdbx_strand_id
1 'polypeptide(L)'
;MVSGTIKSQMEAKDGSWYKNVREIYADARLVFTNAMKHNDDQSDIHDMAKSSLENFEEKWLQLLPKVVEEEARQKDEGAQTLSNNRNSRKAAYAKIARETYNELDELNSQLEDLRARIVEKCR
;
A
#
# COMPACT_ATOMS: atom_id res chain seq x y z
N MET A 1 -24.91 3.97 -20.52
CA MET A 1 -23.54 3.39 -20.63
C MET A 1 -22.63 3.83 -19.48
N VAL A 2 -22.65 5.10 -19.06
CA VAL A 2 -21.66 5.67 -18.11
C VAL A 2 -21.68 5.08 -16.69
N SER A 3 -22.85 4.83 -16.09
CA SER A 3 -22.95 4.20 -14.75
C SER A 3 -22.43 2.75 -14.73
N GLY A 4 -22.51 2.05 -15.87
CA GLY A 4 -21.98 0.69 -16.02
C GLY A 4 -20.46 0.65 -15.91
N THR A 5 -19.76 1.66 -16.42
CA THR A 5 -18.29 1.72 -16.38
C THR A 5 -17.76 1.82 -14.95
N ILE A 6 -18.34 2.71 -14.12
CA ILE A 6 -17.96 2.84 -12.71
C ILE A 6 -18.17 1.51 -11.99
N LYS A 7 -19.33 0.87 -12.20
CA LYS A 7 -19.62 -0.43 -11.59
C LYS A 7 -18.62 -1.52 -12.03
N SER A 8 -18.36 -1.63 -13.33
CA SER A 8 -17.42 -2.62 -13.87
C SER A 8 -16.01 -2.42 -13.32
N GLN A 9 -15.57 -1.16 -13.16
CA GLN A 9 -14.27 -0.87 -12.58
C GLN A 9 -14.23 -1.16 -11.08
N MET A 10 -15.30 -0.86 -10.33
CA MET A 10 -15.41 -1.24 -8.91
C MET A 10 -15.34 -2.77 -8.71
N GLU A 11 -15.88 -3.54 -9.64
CA GLU A 11 -15.94 -5.02 -9.57
C GLU A 11 -14.75 -5.71 -10.26
N ALA A 12 -13.80 -4.95 -10.81
CA ALA A 12 -12.68 -5.48 -11.59
C ALA A 12 -11.72 -6.32 -10.73
N LYS A 13 -11.27 -7.45 -11.28
CA LYS A 13 -10.36 -8.41 -10.59
C LYS A 13 -8.95 -8.45 -11.19
N ASP A 14 -8.76 -7.78 -12.32
CA ASP A 14 -7.51 -7.75 -13.08
C ASP A 14 -6.52 -6.66 -12.63
N GLY A 15 -6.83 -5.98 -11.52
CA GLY A 15 -6.03 -4.88 -11.00
C GLY A 15 -6.39 -3.49 -11.55
N SER A 16 -7.40 -3.38 -12.44
CA SER A 16 -7.93 -2.10 -12.92
C SER A 16 -8.93 -1.43 -11.98
N TRP A 17 -9.21 -2.04 -10.82
CA TRP A 17 -10.16 -1.53 -9.84
C TRP A 17 -9.69 -0.22 -9.18
N TYR A 18 -10.65 0.56 -8.71
CA TYR A 18 -10.38 1.84 -8.05
C TYR A 18 -9.56 1.65 -6.77
N LYS A 19 -8.44 2.36 -6.66
CA LYS A 19 -7.51 2.20 -5.54
C LYS A 19 -8.10 2.68 -4.22
N ASN A 20 -8.98 3.68 -4.29
CA ASN A 20 -9.68 4.23 -3.14
C ASN A 20 -11.01 4.86 -3.58
N VAL A 21 -11.85 5.14 -2.58
CA VAL A 21 -13.19 5.69 -2.80
C VAL A 21 -13.20 7.11 -3.37
N ARG A 22 -12.09 7.87 -3.30
CA ARG A 22 -12.01 9.20 -3.91
C ARG A 22 -11.94 9.16 -5.43
N GLU A 23 -11.39 8.10 -6.02
CA GLU A 23 -11.41 7.89 -7.47
C GLU A 23 -12.85 7.67 -7.96
N ILE A 24 -13.64 6.88 -7.22
CA ILE A 24 -15.08 6.68 -7.48
C ILE A 24 -15.84 8.01 -7.39
N TYR A 25 -15.54 8.81 -6.36
CA TYR A 25 -16.14 10.13 -6.18
C TYR A 25 -15.86 11.06 -7.37
N ALA A 26 -14.60 11.11 -7.83
CA ALA A 26 -14.21 11.93 -8.97
C ALA A 26 -14.95 11.52 -10.25
N ASP A 27 -15.03 10.23 -10.53
CA ASP A 27 -15.72 9.73 -11.72
C ASP A 27 -17.22 9.96 -11.66
N ALA A 28 -17.86 9.75 -10.51
CA ALA A 28 -19.28 10.03 -10.33
C ALA A 28 -19.61 11.51 -10.59
N ARG A 29 -18.80 12.44 -10.05
CA ARG A 29 -18.94 13.88 -10.35
C ARG A 29 -18.77 14.19 -11.82
N LEU A 30 -17.82 13.53 -12.48
CA LEU A 30 -17.58 13.71 -13.90
C LEU A 30 -18.81 13.28 -14.72
N VAL A 31 -19.50 12.20 -14.34
CA VAL A 31 -20.74 11.77 -15.00
C VAL A 31 -21.79 12.89 -14.96
N PHE A 32 -22.08 13.43 -13.78
CA PHE A 32 -23.09 14.48 -13.64
C PHE A 32 -22.66 15.77 -14.34
N THR A 33 -21.38 16.14 -14.24
CA THR A 33 -20.84 17.35 -14.89
C THR A 33 -20.90 17.24 -16.41
N ASN A 34 -20.58 16.07 -16.97
CA ASN A 34 -20.69 15.82 -18.40
C ASN A 34 -22.16 15.83 -18.85
N ALA A 35 -23.07 15.27 -18.05
CA ALA A 35 -24.50 15.32 -18.34
C ALA A 35 -24.98 16.78 -18.40
N MET A 36 -24.60 17.64 -17.46
CA MET A 36 -24.94 19.06 -17.52
C MET A 36 -24.27 19.76 -18.71
N LYS A 37 -23.00 19.47 -19.02
CA LYS A 37 -22.26 20.13 -20.10
C LYS A 37 -22.81 19.82 -21.50
N HIS A 38 -23.32 18.62 -21.71
CA HIS A 38 -23.73 18.14 -23.03
C HIS A 38 -25.24 18.23 -23.31
N ASN A 39 -26.02 18.64 -22.31
CA ASN A 39 -27.46 18.86 -22.46
C ASN A 39 -27.78 20.35 -22.27
N ASP A 40 -28.86 20.80 -22.91
CA ASP A 40 -29.36 22.16 -22.76
C ASP A 40 -29.71 22.46 -21.29
N ASP A 41 -29.47 23.68 -20.82
CA ASP A 41 -29.68 24.06 -19.42
C ASP A 41 -31.16 24.12 -19.01
N GLN A 42 -32.07 24.14 -19.98
CA GLN A 42 -33.51 24.01 -19.79
C GLN A 42 -34.00 22.57 -19.95
N SER A 43 -33.11 21.61 -20.20
CA SER A 43 -33.47 20.20 -20.32
C SER A 43 -33.69 19.57 -18.95
N ASP A 44 -34.74 18.74 -18.85
CA ASP A 44 -34.96 17.85 -17.69
C ASP A 44 -33.71 17.03 -17.34
N ILE A 45 -32.88 16.65 -18.32
CA ILE A 45 -31.64 15.90 -18.08
C ILE A 45 -30.62 16.74 -17.32
N HIS A 46 -30.49 18.03 -17.66
CA HIS A 46 -29.60 18.95 -16.96
C HIS A 46 -30.05 19.13 -15.50
N ASP A 47 -31.35 19.36 -15.28
CA ASP A 47 -31.91 19.54 -13.94
C ASP A 47 -31.81 18.28 -13.07
N MET A 48 -32.05 17.10 -13.67
CA MET A 48 -31.86 15.82 -12.99
C MET A 48 -30.38 15.58 -12.62
N ALA A 49 -29.45 15.92 -13.51
CA ALA A 49 -28.02 15.78 -13.24
C ALA A 49 -27.56 16.71 -12.12
N LYS A 50 -28.03 17.96 -12.12
CA LYS A 50 -27.76 18.93 -11.06
C LYS A 50 -28.30 18.47 -9.71
N SER A 51 -29.57 18.08 -9.65
CA SER A 51 -30.21 17.59 -8.41
C SER A 51 -29.54 16.31 -7.89
N SER A 52 -29.12 15.42 -8.79
CA SER A 52 -28.40 14.19 -8.42
C SER A 52 -27.01 14.48 -7.88
N LEU A 53 -26.30 15.44 -8.46
CA LEU A 53 -24.99 15.88 -7.97
C LEU A 53 -25.10 16.50 -6.57
N GLU A 54 -26.09 17.37 -6.33
CA GLU A 54 -26.32 17.98 -5.02
C GLU A 54 -26.56 16.92 -3.93
N ASN A 55 -27.47 15.96 -4.19
CA ASN A 55 -27.73 14.84 -3.28
C ASN A 55 -26.49 13.95 -3.06
N PHE A 56 -25.69 13.75 -4.11
CA PHE A 56 -24.46 12.97 -4.03
C PHE A 56 -23.41 13.65 -3.16
N GLU A 57 -23.19 14.96 -3.32
CA GLU A 57 -22.26 15.74 -2.51
C GLU A 57 -22.67 15.77 -1.04
N GLU A 58 -23.97 15.90 -0.74
CA GLU A 58 -24.47 15.83 0.64
C GLU A 58 -24.12 14.49 1.30
N LYS A 59 -24.37 13.37 0.61
CA LYS A 59 -24.01 12.03 1.11
C LYS A 59 -22.50 11.85 1.21
N TRP A 60 -21.73 12.42 0.29
CA TRP A 60 -20.28 12.37 0.32
C TRP A 60 -19.72 13.07 1.56
N LEU A 61 -20.24 14.24 1.93
CA LEU A 61 -19.85 14.95 3.15
C LEU A 61 -20.07 14.11 4.42
N GLN A 62 -21.17 13.35 4.47
CA GLN A 62 -21.44 12.42 5.58
C GLN A 62 -20.47 11.23 5.61
N LEU A 63 -19.94 10.83 4.44
CA LEU A 63 -18.98 9.73 4.31
C LEU A 63 -17.53 10.16 4.56
N LEU A 64 -17.19 11.43 4.29
CA LEU A 64 -15.82 11.97 4.38
C LEU A 64 -15.07 11.60 5.67
N PRO A 65 -15.66 11.66 6.88
CA PRO A 65 -14.95 11.28 8.11
C PRO A 65 -14.43 9.83 8.05
N LYS A 66 -15.24 8.90 7.54
CA LYS A 66 -14.85 7.49 7.40
C LYS A 66 -13.77 7.29 6.35
N VAL A 67 -13.79 8.09 5.28
CA VAL A 67 -12.74 8.05 4.26
C VAL A 67 -11.41 8.47 4.86
N VAL A 68 -11.39 9.57 5.63
CA VAL A 68 -10.17 10.07 6.27
C VAL A 68 -9.63 9.09 7.31
N GLU A 69 -10.51 8.49 8.12
CA GLU A 69 -10.13 7.46 9.09
C GLU A 69 -9.49 6.25 8.41
N GLU A 70 -10.08 5.75 7.33
CA GLU A 70 -9.56 4.61 6.58
C GLU A 70 -8.22 4.93 5.88
N GLU A 71 -8.06 6.14 5.35
CA GLU A 71 -6.79 6.61 4.76
C GLU A 71 -5.67 6.67 5.82
N ALA A 72 -5.99 7.11 7.03
CA ALA A 72 -5.05 7.11 8.15
C ALA A 72 -4.67 5.67 8.54
N ARG A 73 -5.65 4.77 8.66
CA ARG A 73 -5.42 3.36 8.98
C ARG A 73 -4.51 2.67 7.96
N GLN A 74 -4.76 2.87 6.66
CA GLN A 74 -3.93 2.30 5.60
C GLN A 74 -2.49 2.81 5.65
N LYS A 75 -2.30 4.10 5.98
CA LYS A 75 -0.97 4.69 6.12
C LYS A 75 -0.20 4.09 7.31
N ASP A 76 -0.88 3.91 8.44
CA ASP A 76 -0.29 3.32 9.64
C ASP A 76 0.07 1.85 9.43
N GLU A 77 -0.81 1.07 8.80
CA GLU A 77 -0.56 -0.33 8.42
C GLU A 77 0.62 -0.45 7.45
N GLY A 78 0.71 0.46 6.47
CA GLY A 78 1.84 0.53 5.55
C GLY A 78 3.16 0.83 6.28
N ALA A 79 3.16 1.81 7.19
CA ALA A 79 4.33 2.15 7.99
C ALA A 79 4.77 0.99 8.90
N GLN A 80 3.81 0.30 9.52
CA GLN A 80 4.07 -0.85 10.38
C GLN A 80 4.65 -2.02 9.59
N THR A 81 4.11 -2.30 8.40
CA THR A 81 4.63 -3.33 7.48
C THR A 81 6.08 -3.04 7.08
N LEU A 82 6.39 -1.79 6.71
CA LEU A 82 7.76 -1.38 6.38
C LEU A 82 8.71 -1.54 7.56
N SER A 83 8.27 -1.14 8.76
CA SER A 83 9.04 -1.29 10.00
C SER A 83 9.32 -2.76 10.32
N ASN A 84 8.30 -3.62 10.24
CA ASN A 84 8.43 -5.07 10.45
C ASN A 84 9.41 -5.69 9.46
N ASN A 85 9.30 -5.36 8.18
CA ASN A 85 10.23 -5.82 7.15
C ASN A 85 11.69 -5.39 7.45
N ARG A 86 11.87 -4.14 7.89
CA ARG A 86 13.20 -3.64 8.29
C ARG A 86 13.75 -4.38 9.51
N ASN A 87 12.91 -4.65 10.50
CA ASN A 87 13.30 -5.38 11.70
C ASN A 87 13.65 -6.84 11.39
N SER A 88 12.85 -7.51 10.55
CA SER A 88 13.15 -8.86 10.06
C SER A 88 14.48 -8.93 9.33
N ARG A 89 14.78 -7.95 8.46
CA ARG A 89 16.09 -7.85 7.79
C ARG A 89 17.22 -7.65 8.80
N LYS A 90 17.07 -6.73 9.76
CA LYS A 90 18.07 -6.52 10.81
C LYS A 90 18.34 -7.78 11.63
N ALA A 91 17.29 -8.51 12.01
CA ALA A 91 17.41 -9.76 12.74
C ALA A 91 18.16 -10.83 11.93
N ALA A 92 17.87 -10.95 10.64
CA ALA A 92 18.60 -11.84 9.74
C ALA A 92 20.09 -11.47 9.64
N TYR A 93 20.41 -10.17 9.49
CA TYR A 93 21.81 -9.72 9.48
C TYR A 93 22.53 -10.00 10.80
N ALA A 94 21.88 -9.74 11.95
CA ALA A 94 22.46 -10.03 13.26
C ALA A 94 22.74 -11.53 13.45
N LYS A 95 21.86 -12.40 12.94
CA LYS A 95 22.06 -13.84 12.95
C LYS A 95 23.31 -14.24 12.16
N ILE A 96 23.44 -13.75 10.93
CA ILE A 96 24.61 -14.03 10.06
C ILE A 96 25.90 -13.51 10.71
N ALA A 97 25.89 -12.30 11.27
CA ALA A 97 27.06 -11.72 11.93
C ALA A 97 27.54 -12.58 13.13
N ARG A 98 26.61 -13.15 13.89
CA ARG A 98 26.94 -14.04 15.00
C ARG A 98 27.50 -15.39 14.51
N GLU A 99 26.91 -15.97 13.48
CA GLU A 99 27.37 -17.24 12.90
C GLU A 99 28.79 -17.10 12.34
N THR A 100 29.04 -16.04 11.58
CA THR A 100 30.38 -15.74 11.04
C THR A 100 31.42 -15.47 12.14
N TYR A 101 31.02 -14.81 13.24
CA TYR A 101 31.92 -14.62 14.38
C TYR A 101 32.30 -15.95 15.03
N ASN A 102 31.34 -16.85 15.23
CA ASN A 102 31.60 -18.17 15.80
C ASN A 102 32.51 -19.01 14.90
N GLU A 103 32.31 -18.99 13.58
CA GLU A 103 33.18 -19.68 12.61
C GLU A 103 34.61 -19.14 12.67
N LEU A 104 34.77 -17.82 12.81
CA LEU A 104 36.09 -17.20 12.93
C LEU A 104 36.82 -17.62 14.21
N ASP A 105 36.10 -17.70 15.34
CA ASP A 105 36.65 -18.14 16.62
C ASP A 105 37.10 -19.60 16.56
N GLU A 106 36.29 -20.47 15.94
CA GLU A 106 36.63 -21.88 15.74
C GLU A 106 37.88 -22.06 14.86
N LEU A 107 37.97 -21.32 13.74
CA LEU A 107 39.16 -21.32 12.89
C LEU A 107 40.41 -20.84 13.64
N ASN A 108 40.26 -19.82 14.50
CA ASN A 108 41.36 -19.31 15.29
C ASN A 108 41.86 -20.35 16.31
N SER A 109 40.96 -21.08 16.97
CA SER A 109 41.32 -22.19 17.85
C SER A 109 42.06 -23.30 17.11
N GLN A 110 41.59 -23.67 15.92
CA GLN A 110 42.25 -24.70 15.09
C GLN A 110 43.66 -24.27 14.64
N LEU A 111 43.85 -22.99 14.33
CA LEU A 111 45.16 -22.45 13.96
C LEU A 111 46.16 -22.55 15.11
N GLU A 112 45.76 -22.20 16.33
CA GLU A 112 46.63 -22.29 17.51
C GLU A 112 46.99 -23.75 17.83
N ASP A 113 46.05 -24.67 17.70
CA ASP A 113 46.31 -26.12 17.87
C ASP A 113 47.34 -26.63 16.85
N LEU A 114 47.19 -26.26 15.58
CA LEU A 114 48.15 -26.64 14.53
C LEU A 114 49.53 -26.05 14.81
N ARG A 115 49.59 -24.79 15.23
CA ARG A 115 50.84 -24.12 15.60
C ARG A 115 51.53 -24.83 16.75
N ALA A 116 50.80 -25.20 17.80
CA ALA A 116 51.34 -25.95 18.93
C ALA A 116 51.92 -27.30 18.50
N ARG A 117 51.21 -28.05 17.64
CA ARG A 117 51.69 -29.34 17.10
C ARG A 117 52.96 -29.21 16.27
N ILE A 118 53.09 -28.14 15.48
CA ILE A 118 54.30 -27.89 14.68
C ILE A 118 55.48 -27.58 15.61
N VAL A 119 55.28 -26.71 16.61
CA VAL A 119 56.33 -26.37 17.59
C VAL A 119 56.80 -27.62 18.34
N GLU A 120 55.89 -28.52 18.71
CA GLU A 120 56.22 -29.80 19.36
C GLU A 120 57.05 -30.71 18.44
N LYS A 121 56.70 -30.81 17.16
CA LYS A 121 57.44 -31.63 16.18
C LYS A 121 58.80 -31.07 15.78
N CYS A 122 59.02 -29.78 15.94
CA CYS A 122 60.28 -29.10 15.60
C CYS A 122 61.27 -29.04 16.78
N ARG A 123 60.97 -29.71 17.90
CA ARG A 123 61.80 -29.78 19.11
C ARG A 123 62.46 -31.15 19.24
#